data_AF-A0A4R2I3I4-F1
#
_entry.id   AF-A0A4R2I3I4-F1
#
_cell.length_a   1.000
_cell.length_b   1.000
_cell.length_c   1.000
_cell.angle_alpha   90.00
_cell.angle_beta   90.00
_cell.angle_gamma   90.00
#
_symmetry.space_group_name_H-M   'P 1'
#
loop_
_entity.id
_entity.type
_entity.pdbx_description
1 polymer ?
#
loop_
_entity_poly.entity_id
_entity_poly.type
_entity_poly.pdbx_seq_one_letter_code
_entity_poly.pdbx_strand_id
1 'polypeptide(L)'
;MPFEPGEVVAPTDPRIVLEGQWGHQPGVAITVNSGSRISFSYAGERVQLLFDTTGLTVAPHLWITIDDGEPSLHLIEDPVIELSAPDGRHQVEVAIKDVNEHVNRWIPPFECAVVFAGLVLDVKTRLRLSGRPAGPRLEFYGDSITQGVRSLSAASESDGADGTTSYAYLTARAFGATSYQVGFGRQGIIRPGNGEVPPGVESFGWNFAGSPAERVEAPDVVVINLGVNDETLTVEEYAGYLTRVRSAYPSTTIVSLTPFKGKHADTIQAASKSLDDPNLVCIDSTGWITAADTTDETHPSVAGHAKIADHLVAALETHTTLRRRT
;
A
#
# COMPACT_ATOMS: atom_id res chain seq x y z
N MET A 1 -19.20 23.78 -20.52
CA MET A 1 -20.04 24.53 -19.55
C MET A 1 -19.27 24.62 -18.24
N PRO A 2 -19.52 25.60 -17.33
CA PRO A 2 -18.89 25.60 -16.01
C PRO A 2 -19.38 24.41 -15.17
N PHE A 3 -18.59 23.97 -14.17
CA PHE A 3 -19.00 22.91 -13.24
C PHE A 3 -20.14 23.44 -12.36
N GLU A 4 -21.26 22.71 -12.31
CA GLU A 4 -22.40 23.07 -11.45
C GLU A 4 -22.53 22.02 -10.33
N PRO A 5 -22.22 22.36 -9.07
CA PRO A 5 -22.23 21.40 -7.97
C PRO A 5 -23.61 20.76 -7.76
N GLY A 6 -23.65 19.43 -7.76
CA GLY A 6 -24.83 18.60 -7.49
C GLY A 6 -24.69 17.82 -6.19
N GLU A 7 -24.63 16.49 -6.30
CA GLU A 7 -24.53 15.58 -5.16
C GLU A 7 -23.15 15.66 -4.49
N VAL A 8 -23.11 15.75 -3.16
CA VAL A 8 -21.90 15.56 -2.35
C VAL A 8 -21.92 14.15 -1.78
N VAL A 9 -20.86 13.39 -2.01
CA VAL A 9 -20.75 11.97 -1.64
C VAL A 9 -19.63 11.80 -0.62
N ALA A 10 -19.96 11.25 0.55
CA ALA A 10 -18.99 10.99 1.60
C ALA A 10 -18.04 9.83 1.25
N PRO A 11 -16.82 9.78 1.81
CA PRO A 11 -15.86 8.68 1.57
C PRO A 11 -16.38 7.28 1.90
N THR A 12 -17.34 7.18 2.83
CA THR A 12 -17.95 5.92 3.27
C THR A 12 -19.09 5.44 2.38
N ASP A 13 -19.43 6.17 1.32
CA ASP A 13 -20.48 5.76 0.39
C ASP A 13 -20.12 4.44 -0.30
N PRO A 14 -21.01 3.44 -0.32
CA PRO A 14 -20.71 2.11 -0.86
C PRO A 14 -20.41 2.07 -2.36
N ARG A 15 -20.68 3.16 -3.10
CA ARG A 15 -20.32 3.31 -4.51
C ARG A 15 -18.83 3.63 -4.71
N ILE A 16 -18.15 4.08 -3.65
CA ILE A 16 -16.70 4.30 -3.58
C ILE A 16 -16.06 3.06 -2.96
N VAL A 17 -15.00 2.57 -3.59
CA VAL A 17 -14.18 1.47 -3.08
C VAL A 17 -12.86 2.06 -2.62
N LEU A 18 -12.56 1.89 -1.33
CA LEU A 18 -11.25 2.20 -0.77
C LEU A 18 -10.51 0.87 -0.56
N GLU A 19 -9.39 0.71 -1.25
CA GLU A 19 -8.51 -0.45 -1.08
C GLU A 19 -7.17 -0.01 -0.48
N GLY A 20 -6.61 -0.83 0.40
CA GLY A 20 -5.40 -0.53 1.14
C GLY A 20 -5.67 -0.13 2.57
N GLN A 21 -4.66 0.41 3.23
CA GLN A 21 -4.68 0.74 4.65
C GLN A 21 -5.33 2.11 4.85
N TRP A 22 -6.64 2.13 5.06
CA TRP A 22 -7.42 3.35 5.33
C TRP A 22 -7.91 3.40 6.78
N GLY A 23 -7.95 4.59 7.35
CA GLY A 23 -8.56 4.90 8.63
C GLY A 23 -9.69 5.89 8.44
N HIS A 24 -10.81 5.66 9.11
CA HIS A 24 -11.99 6.52 8.99
C HIS A 24 -12.11 7.49 10.17
N GLN A 25 -12.41 8.75 9.85
CA GLN A 25 -12.83 9.76 10.80
C GLN A 25 -14.14 10.40 10.30
N PRO A 26 -14.89 11.15 11.13
CA PRO A 26 -16.11 11.81 10.67
C PRO A 26 -15.85 12.69 9.43
N GLY A 27 -16.42 12.28 8.29
CA GLY A 27 -16.34 13.01 7.03
C GLY A 27 -15.12 12.73 6.15
N VAL A 28 -14.09 12.02 6.63
CA VAL A 28 -12.85 11.76 5.87
C VAL A 28 -12.38 10.31 5.97
N ALA A 29 -11.68 9.86 4.93
CA ALA A 29 -10.88 8.64 4.95
C ALA A 29 -9.41 9.00 4.74
N ILE A 30 -8.52 8.43 5.56
CA ILE A 30 -7.11 8.82 5.63
C ILE A 30 -6.22 7.61 5.36
N THR A 31 -5.24 7.76 4.46
CA THR A 31 -4.14 6.79 4.30
C THR A 31 -2.80 7.51 4.35
N VAL A 32 -1.83 6.83 4.94
CA VAL A 32 -0.42 7.24 5.01
C VAL A 32 0.47 6.27 4.23
N ASN A 33 -0.16 5.35 3.50
CA ASN A 33 0.46 4.23 2.81
C ASN A 33 0.36 4.41 1.29
N SER A 34 1.51 4.32 0.62
CA SER A 34 1.62 4.22 -0.84
C SER A 34 1.01 2.89 -1.33
N GLY A 35 0.46 2.87 -2.55
CA GLY A 35 -0.21 1.70 -3.12
C GLY A 35 -1.68 1.53 -2.71
N SER A 36 -2.17 2.29 -1.71
CA SER A 36 -3.61 2.42 -1.44
C SER A 36 -4.35 3.00 -2.65
N ARG A 37 -5.67 2.76 -2.75
CA ARG A 37 -6.48 3.16 -3.91
C ARG A 37 -7.88 3.63 -3.53
N ILE A 38 -8.37 4.58 -4.32
CA ILE A 38 -9.77 4.98 -4.38
C ILE A 38 -10.28 4.59 -5.76
N SER A 39 -11.41 3.90 -5.83
CA SER A 39 -12.04 3.54 -7.10
C SER A 39 -13.53 3.84 -7.09
N PHE A 40 -14.03 4.44 -8.16
CA PHE A 40 -15.44 4.72 -8.32
C PHE A 40 -15.83 4.79 -9.79
N SER A 41 -17.13 4.67 -10.09
CA SER A 41 -17.66 4.79 -11.45
C SER A 41 -18.71 5.88 -11.50
N TYR A 42 -18.76 6.67 -12.57
CA TYR A 42 -19.79 7.69 -12.76
C TYR A 42 -20.37 7.67 -14.18
N ALA A 43 -21.52 8.30 -14.35
CA ALA A 43 -22.10 8.60 -15.66
C ALA A 43 -22.32 10.11 -15.76
N GLY A 44 -21.71 10.77 -16.75
CA GLY A 44 -21.68 12.22 -16.93
C GLY A 44 -20.33 12.68 -17.47
N GLU A 45 -20.04 13.99 -17.37
CA GLU A 45 -18.80 14.58 -17.90
C GLU A 45 -17.76 14.86 -16.81
N ARG A 46 -18.19 15.21 -15.59
CA ARG A 46 -17.29 15.81 -14.58
C ARG A 46 -17.59 15.37 -13.16
N VAL A 47 -16.53 15.30 -12.36
CA VAL A 47 -16.54 14.99 -10.93
C VAL A 47 -15.35 15.68 -10.26
N GLN A 48 -15.54 16.17 -9.05
CA GLN A 48 -14.48 16.73 -8.22
C GLN A 48 -14.16 15.76 -7.08
N LEU A 49 -12.88 15.48 -6.87
CA LEU A 49 -12.37 14.80 -5.68
C LEU A 49 -12.02 15.86 -4.65
N LEU A 50 -12.47 15.65 -3.42
CA LEU A 50 -12.22 16.54 -2.30
C LEU A 50 -11.14 15.96 -1.39
N PHE A 51 -10.19 16.80 -0.99
CA PHE A 51 -9.15 16.47 -0.03
C PHE A 51 -9.06 17.54 1.05
N ASP A 52 -8.71 17.14 2.27
CA ASP A 52 -8.31 18.07 3.32
C ASP A 52 -6.79 18.25 3.26
N THR A 53 -6.35 19.47 2.95
CA THR A 53 -4.93 19.84 2.87
C THR A 53 -4.43 20.54 4.14
N THR A 54 -5.28 20.65 5.17
CA THR A 54 -4.94 21.35 6.41
C THR A 54 -3.75 20.68 7.11
N GLY A 55 -2.67 21.44 7.29
CA GLY A 55 -1.46 20.98 7.98
C GLY A 55 -0.44 20.28 7.09
N LEU A 56 -0.81 19.91 5.86
CA LEU A 56 0.13 19.28 4.93
C LEU A 56 1.20 20.30 4.51
N THR A 57 2.47 19.92 4.67
CA THR A 57 3.63 20.71 4.22
C THR A 57 4.26 20.10 2.97
N VAL A 58 3.97 18.82 2.69
CA VAL A 58 4.39 18.10 1.48
C VAL A 58 3.17 17.40 0.87
N ALA A 59 2.89 17.73 -0.39
CA ALA A 59 1.77 17.14 -1.11
C ALA A 59 2.03 15.65 -1.40
N PRO A 60 1.11 14.73 -1.07
CA PRO A 60 1.18 13.35 -1.55
C PRO A 60 0.92 13.29 -3.07
N HIS A 61 1.51 12.29 -3.72
CA HIS A 61 1.40 12.09 -5.17
C HIS A 61 0.38 11.02 -5.50
N LEU A 62 -0.41 11.25 -6.56
CA LEU A 62 -1.47 10.38 -7.05
C LEU A 62 -1.26 10.03 -8.52
N TRP A 63 -1.58 8.79 -8.88
CA TRP A 63 -1.89 8.41 -10.25
C TRP A 63 -3.40 8.36 -10.41
N ILE A 64 -3.95 9.17 -11.31
CA ILE A 64 -5.37 9.13 -11.66
C ILE A 64 -5.54 8.60 -13.07
N THR A 65 -6.31 7.52 -13.18
CA THR A 65 -6.67 6.85 -14.43
C THR A 65 -8.18 6.97 -14.65
N ILE A 66 -8.59 7.40 -15.84
CA ILE A 66 -9.99 7.42 -16.28
C ILE A 66 -10.12 6.41 -17.41
N ASP A 67 -11.02 5.45 -17.25
CA ASP A 67 -11.24 4.32 -18.16
C ASP A 67 -9.94 3.57 -18.46
N ASP A 68 -9.68 3.27 -19.74
CA ASP A 68 -8.45 2.64 -20.21
C ASP A 68 -7.38 3.67 -20.62
N GLY A 69 -7.48 4.90 -20.09
CA GLY A 69 -6.51 5.96 -20.35
C GLY A 69 -5.16 5.71 -19.68
N GLU A 70 -4.15 6.48 -20.08
CA GLU A 70 -2.85 6.48 -19.39
C GLU A 70 -2.99 7.16 -18.01
N PRO A 71 -2.34 6.63 -16.96
CA PRO A 71 -2.31 7.27 -15.66
C PRO A 71 -1.70 8.68 -15.72
N SER A 72 -2.35 9.64 -15.09
CA SER A 72 -1.87 11.03 -14.99
C SER A 72 -1.41 11.34 -13.57
N LEU A 73 -0.28 12.05 -13.43
CA LEU A 73 0.26 12.45 -12.12
C LEU A 73 -0.51 13.67 -11.61
N HIS A 74 -1.01 13.58 -10.38
CA HIS A 74 -1.59 14.71 -9.65
C HIS A 74 -0.95 14.82 -8.27
N LEU A 75 -0.79 16.04 -7.78
CA LEU A 75 -0.34 16.33 -6.42
C LEU A 75 -1.53 16.92 -5.65
N ILE A 76 -1.70 16.52 -4.38
CA ILE A 76 -2.73 17.11 -3.52
C ILE A 76 -2.17 18.41 -2.89
N GLU A 77 -1.99 19.43 -3.73
CA GLU A 77 -1.63 20.79 -3.30
C GLU A 77 -2.87 21.64 -2.97
N ASP A 78 -3.96 21.36 -3.69
CA ASP A 78 -5.26 22.00 -3.52
C ASP A 78 -6.31 21.03 -2.97
N PRO A 79 -7.35 21.52 -2.26
CA PRO A 79 -8.40 20.68 -1.70
C PRO A 79 -9.33 20.06 -2.76
N VAL A 80 -9.19 20.42 -4.04
CA VAL A 80 -10.07 19.97 -5.12
C VAL A 80 -9.24 19.55 -6.33
N ILE A 81 -9.46 18.31 -6.79
CA ILE A 81 -9.02 17.85 -8.10
C ILE A 81 -10.26 17.62 -8.97
N GLU A 82 -10.42 18.40 -10.05
CA GLU A 82 -11.51 18.23 -11.01
C GLU A 82 -11.11 17.26 -12.12
N LEU A 83 -11.93 16.22 -12.33
CA LEU A 83 -11.81 15.31 -13.45
C LEU A 83 -12.88 15.64 -14.50
N SER A 84 -12.49 15.56 -15.77
CA SER A 84 -13.37 15.83 -16.91
C SER A 84 -13.12 14.81 -18.02
N ALA A 85 -14.20 14.24 -18.56
CA ALA A 85 -14.22 13.34 -19.70
C ALA A 85 -15.43 13.64 -20.60
N PRO A 86 -15.42 13.22 -21.89
CA PRO A 86 -16.61 13.32 -22.74
C PRO A 86 -17.81 12.60 -22.12
N ASP A 87 -19.04 13.12 -22.29
CA ASP A 87 -20.24 12.55 -21.67
C ASP A 87 -20.35 11.03 -21.93
N GLY A 88 -20.41 10.27 -20.84
CA GLY A 88 -20.32 8.83 -20.93
C GLY A 88 -20.39 8.14 -19.58
N ARG A 89 -20.03 6.86 -19.59
CA ARG A 89 -19.81 6.08 -18.37
C ARG A 89 -18.31 5.95 -18.19
N HIS A 90 -17.84 6.30 -17.01
CA HIS A 90 -16.42 6.30 -16.69
C HIS A 90 -16.13 5.50 -15.45
N GLN A 91 -14.98 4.82 -15.45
CA GLN A 91 -14.35 4.25 -14.27
C GLN A 91 -13.15 5.11 -13.90
N VAL A 92 -12.97 5.36 -12.61
CA VAL A 92 -11.83 6.12 -12.09
C VAL A 92 -11.08 5.24 -11.10
N GLU A 93 -9.77 5.11 -11.29
CA GLU A 93 -8.84 4.61 -10.27
C GLU A 93 -7.90 5.76 -9.89
N VAL A 94 -7.82 6.04 -8.59
CA VAL A 94 -6.85 6.95 -7.98
C VAL A 94 -5.94 6.08 -7.13
N ALA A 95 -4.73 5.82 -7.63
CA ALA A 95 -3.72 5.09 -6.89
C ALA A 95 -2.81 6.08 -6.16
N ILE A 96 -2.57 5.85 -4.87
CA ILE A 96 -1.66 6.66 -4.09
C ILE A 96 -0.24 6.29 -4.50
N LYS A 97 0.38 7.11 -5.36
CA LYS A 97 1.73 6.90 -5.87
C LYS A 97 2.71 6.92 -4.72
N ASP A 98 2.68 7.97 -3.91
CA ASP A 98 3.54 8.07 -2.74
C ASP A 98 2.99 9.03 -1.67
N VAL A 99 3.25 8.68 -0.42
CA VAL A 99 3.14 9.59 0.75
C VAL A 99 4.55 9.76 1.28
N ASN A 100 5.08 10.98 1.20
CA ASN A 100 6.49 11.28 1.44
C ASN A 100 6.95 10.77 2.82
N GLU A 101 8.08 10.05 2.86
CA GLU A 101 8.59 9.44 4.09
C GLU A 101 9.48 10.37 4.93
N HIS A 102 9.91 11.51 4.41
CA HIS A 102 10.86 12.42 5.06
C HIS A 102 10.22 13.46 5.98
N VAL A 103 8.89 13.54 5.99
CA VAL A 103 8.11 14.39 6.89
C VAL A 103 7.13 13.55 7.70
N ASN A 104 6.57 14.11 8.77
CA ASN A 104 5.64 13.37 9.62
C ASN A 104 4.40 12.90 8.83
N ARG A 105 4.19 11.59 8.78
CA ARG A 105 2.99 10.96 8.20
C ARG A 105 2.29 10.03 9.18
N TRP A 106 2.73 9.95 10.43
CA TRP A 106 2.20 8.99 11.39
C TRP A 106 1.39 9.63 12.52
N ILE A 107 1.76 10.82 12.98
CA ILE A 107 1.14 11.48 14.14
C ILE A 107 0.31 12.67 13.66
N PRO A 108 -1.02 12.72 13.88
CA PRO A 108 -1.79 13.93 13.57
C PRO A 108 -1.33 15.15 14.42
N PRO A 109 -1.27 16.37 13.86
CA PRO A 109 -1.52 16.71 12.46
C PRO A 109 -0.39 16.25 11.53
N PHE A 110 -0.76 15.74 10.34
CA PHE A 110 0.19 15.21 9.36
C PHE A 110 0.86 16.33 8.56
N GLU A 111 2.11 16.11 8.17
CA GLU A 111 2.82 16.91 7.18
C GLU A 111 2.67 16.33 5.77
N CYS A 112 2.47 15.02 5.65
CA CYS A 112 2.10 14.35 4.40
C CYS A 112 1.14 13.18 4.68
N ALA A 113 -0.06 13.23 4.12
CA ALA A 113 -1.06 12.15 4.15
C ALA A 113 -2.11 12.40 3.07
N VAL A 114 -2.78 11.35 2.61
CA VAL A 114 -3.97 11.50 1.76
C VAL A 114 -5.20 11.52 2.66
N VAL A 115 -5.82 12.69 2.80
CA VAL A 115 -7.06 12.88 3.57
C VAL A 115 -8.21 13.12 2.58
N PHE A 116 -8.86 12.03 2.16
CA PHE A 116 -9.95 12.07 1.20
C PHE A 116 -11.27 12.45 1.87
N ALA A 117 -11.88 13.55 1.45
CA ALA A 117 -13.11 14.11 2.00
C ALA A 117 -14.37 13.77 1.18
N GLY A 118 -14.21 13.06 0.05
CA GLY A 118 -15.32 12.56 -0.76
C GLY A 118 -15.35 13.16 -2.16
N LEU A 119 -16.53 13.14 -2.78
CA LEU A 119 -16.74 13.61 -4.15
C LEU A 119 -17.80 14.71 -4.21
N VAL A 120 -17.67 15.61 -5.18
CA VAL A 120 -18.78 16.46 -5.65
C VAL A 120 -19.06 16.11 -7.10
N LEU A 121 -20.29 15.74 -7.39
CA LEU A 121 -20.73 15.44 -8.75
C LEU A 121 -21.23 16.73 -9.42
N ASP A 122 -20.94 16.92 -10.70
CA ASP A 122 -21.67 17.91 -11.50
C ASP A 122 -23.18 17.55 -11.49
N VAL A 123 -24.06 18.54 -11.62
CA VAL A 123 -25.53 18.34 -11.60
C VAL A 123 -26.03 17.30 -12.61
N LYS A 124 -25.28 17.05 -13.70
CA LYS A 124 -25.58 16.03 -14.70
C LYS A 124 -24.86 14.70 -14.48
N THR A 125 -23.93 14.62 -13.54
CA THR A 125 -23.16 13.43 -13.21
C THR A 125 -23.87 12.58 -12.15
N ARG A 126 -23.84 11.25 -12.28
CA ARG A 126 -24.37 10.31 -11.29
C ARG A 126 -23.35 9.23 -10.98
N LEU A 127 -23.10 9.00 -9.69
CA LEU A 127 -22.23 7.92 -9.24
C LEU A 127 -22.93 6.55 -9.45
N ARG A 128 -22.15 5.54 -9.78
CA ARG A 128 -22.59 4.16 -10.03
C ARG A 128 -21.90 3.23 -9.04
N LEU A 129 -22.56 2.12 -8.74
CA LEU A 129 -21.93 1.04 -7.99
C LEU A 129 -20.73 0.52 -8.77
N SER A 130 -19.59 0.44 -8.09
CA SER A 130 -18.36 -0.11 -8.62
C SER A 130 -18.22 -1.56 -8.18
N GLY A 131 -17.68 -2.42 -9.06
CA GLY A 131 -17.30 -3.76 -8.67
C GLY A 131 -16.19 -3.72 -7.62
N ARG A 132 -16.23 -4.65 -6.65
CA ARG A 132 -15.09 -4.88 -5.75
C ARG A 132 -14.21 -5.98 -6.34
N PRO A 133 -12.87 -5.94 -6.15
CA PRO A 133 -12.04 -7.07 -6.52
C PRO A 133 -12.54 -8.32 -5.81
N ALA A 134 -12.77 -9.37 -6.57
CA ALA A 134 -13.29 -10.63 -6.04
C ALA A 134 -12.17 -11.64 -5.72
N GLY A 135 -10.90 -11.27 -5.97
CA GLY A 135 -9.75 -12.13 -5.76
C GLY A 135 -9.41 -12.32 -4.27
N PRO A 136 -8.27 -12.97 -3.98
CA PRO A 136 -7.83 -13.17 -2.61
C PRO A 136 -7.46 -11.84 -1.94
N ARG A 137 -7.36 -11.85 -0.61
CA ARG A 137 -6.96 -10.72 0.22
C ARG A 137 -5.52 -10.89 0.68
N LEU A 138 -4.64 -9.98 0.30
CA LEU A 138 -3.22 -10.02 0.64
C LEU A 138 -2.86 -8.80 1.50
N GLU A 139 -2.06 -9.01 2.55
CA GLU A 139 -1.37 -7.91 3.23
C GLU A 139 0.13 -8.06 3.07
N PHE A 140 0.82 -6.93 2.90
CA PHE A 140 2.26 -6.85 2.85
C PHE A 140 2.74 -5.91 3.95
N TYR A 141 3.61 -6.39 4.81
CA TYR A 141 4.31 -5.57 5.80
C TYR A 141 5.79 -5.54 5.46
N GLY A 142 6.34 -4.34 5.29
CA GLY A 142 7.75 -4.20 5.02
C GLY A 142 8.25 -2.78 5.13
N ASP A 143 9.42 -2.56 4.55
CA ASP A 143 10.15 -1.30 4.67
C ASP A 143 10.06 -0.43 3.40
N SER A 144 11.13 0.29 3.08
CA SER A 144 11.27 1.17 1.92
C SER A 144 11.00 0.43 0.61
N ILE A 145 11.39 -0.85 0.54
CA ILE A 145 11.16 -1.66 -0.66
C ILE A 145 9.68 -1.99 -0.83
N THR A 146 8.97 -2.24 0.27
CA THR A 146 7.51 -2.49 0.19
C THR A 146 6.73 -1.21 -0.11
N GLN A 147 7.23 -0.05 0.34
CA GLN A 147 6.66 1.26 -0.04
C GLN A 147 6.88 1.58 -1.54
N GLY A 148 7.97 1.11 -2.14
CA GLY A 148 8.40 1.50 -3.49
C GLY A 148 9.34 2.70 -3.52
N VAL A 149 10.07 2.96 -2.43
CA VAL A 149 11.08 4.02 -2.35
C VAL A 149 12.16 3.78 -3.39
N ARG A 150 12.51 4.84 -4.12
CA ARG A 150 13.55 4.84 -5.17
C ARG A 150 13.32 3.86 -6.32
N SER A 151 12.08 3.40 -6.52
CA SER A 151 11.75 2.51 -7.64
C SER A 151 11.94 3.18 -9.01
N LEU A 152 11.67 4.48 -9.09
CA LEU A 152 11.77 5.27 -10.33
C LEU A 152 13.16 5.84 -10.55
N SER A 153 13.82 6.31 -9.49
CA SER A 153 15.16 6.90 -9.54
C SER A 153 15.81 6.97 -8.16
N ALA A 154 17.07 7.41 -8.11
CA ALA A 154 17.79 7.62 -6.84
C ALA A 154 17.36 8.88 -6.06
N ALA A 155 16.37 9.65 -6.54
CA ALA A 155 15.83 10.80 -5.82
C ALA A 155 15.25 10.36 -4.45
N SER A 156 15.47 11.17 -3.41
CA SER A 156 14.99 10.87 -2.05
C SER A 156 13.50 11.11 -1.87
N GLU A 157 12.95 12.10 -2.57
CA GLU A 157 11.56 12.51 -2.43
C GLU A 157 10.59 11.64 -3.26
N SER A 158 9.31 11.98 -3.19
CA SER A 158 8.21 11.32 -3.90
C SER A 158 8.36 11.27 -5.43
N ASP A 159 9.30 12.02 -6.02
CA ASP A 159 9.70 11.88 -7.43
C ASP A 159 10.44 10.56 -7.72
N GLY A 160 11.21 10.05 -6.76
CA GLY A 160 11.95 8.79 -6.88
C GLY A 160 11.15 7.56 -6.48
N ALA A 161 10.09 7.72 -5.70
CA ALA A 161 9.30 6.62 -5.12
C ALA A 161 7.99 6.38 -5.86
N ASP A 162 7.57 5.12 -6.01
CA ASP A 162 6.25 4.78 -6.56
C ASP A 162 5.72 3.43 -6.04
N GLY A 163 4.74 3.51 -5.16
CA GLY A 163 4.09 2.34 -4.57
C GLY A 163 3.35 1.46 -5.57
N THR A 164 2.92 2.00 -6.71
CA THR A 164 2.23 1.23 -7.77
C THR A 164 3.19 0.38 -8.60
N THR A 165 4.49 0.64 -8.48
CA THR A 165 5.55 -0.16 -9.11
C THR A 165 6.17 -1.17 -8.13
N SER A 166 5.75 -1.16 -6.86
CA SER A 166 6.33 -2.04 -5.84
C SER A 166 6.02 -3.51 -6.12
N TYR A 167 6.89 -4.40 -5.64
CA TYR A 167 6.66 -5.83 -5.79
C TYR A 167 5.36 -6.29 -5.10
N ALA A 168 4.98 -5.62 -4.00
CA ALA A 168 3.75 -5.89 -3.27
C ALA A 168 2.52 -5.57 -4.14
N TYR A 169 2.49 -4.37 -4.73
CA TYR A 169 1.44 -3.95 -5.64
C TYR A 169 1.32 -4.88 -6.85
N LEU A 170 2.45 -5.15 -7.51
CA LEU A 170 2.49 -6.00 -8.71
C LEU A 170 2.06 -7.45 -8.40
N THR A 171 2.49 -8.00 -7.26
CA THR A 171 2.07 -9.34 -6.81
C THR A 171 0.56 -9.40 -6.58
N ALA A 172 -0.01 -8.41 -5.88
CA ALA A 172 -1.45 -8.35 -5.64
C ALA A 172 -2.25 -8.27 -6.95
N ARG A 173 -1.82 -7.41 -7.89
CA ARG A 173 -2.45 -7.26 -9.20
C ARG A 173 -2.41 -8.57 -10.01
N ALA A 174 -1.31 -9.32 -9.94
CA ALA A 174 -1.19 -10.60 -10.62
C ALA A 174 -2.24 -11.63 -10.14
N PHE A 175 -2.65 -11.60 -8.88
CA PHE A 175 -3.71 -12.45 -8.33
C PHE A 175 -5.12 -11.86 -8.48
N GLY A 176 -5.26 -10.64 -9.00
CA GLY A 176 -6.52 -9.88 -8.95
C GLY A 176 -7.00 -9.66 -7.52
N ALA A 177 -6.05 -9.57 -6.58
CA ALA A 177 -6.29 -9.48 -5.15
C ALA A 177 -6.74 -8.07 -4.71
N THR A 178 -7.45 -8.01 -3.59
CA THR A 178 -7.42 -6.79 -2.76
C THR A 178 -6.14 -6.80 -1.95
N SER A 179 -5.44 -5.67 -1.85
CA SER A 179 -4.18 -5.61 -1.10
C SER A 179 -4.05 -4.46 -0.12
N TYR A 180 -3.35 -4.74 0.97
CA TYR A 180 -2.86 -3.74 1.93
C TYR A 180 -1.34 -3.71 1.85
N GLN A 181 -0.80 -2.67 1.23
CA GLN A 181 0.64 -2.42 1.14
C GLN A 181 1.06 -1.51 2.28
N VAL A 182 1.65 -2.09 3.33
CA VAL A 182 2.12 -1.37 4.52
C VAL A 182 3.65 -1.35 4.48
N GLY A 183 4.20 -0.28 3.93
CA GLY A 183 5.63 -0.09 3.73
C GLY A 183 6.11 1.22 4.32
N PHE A 184 7.10 1.18 5.21
CA PHE A 184 7.69 2.38 5.79
C PHE A 184 9.22 2.32 5.71
N GLY A 185 9.83 3.25 4.96
CA GLY A 185 11.29 3.25 4.84
C GLY A 185 12.02 3.37 6.16
N ARG A 186 13.21 2.76 6.21
CA ARG A 186 14.06 2.57 7.41
C ARG A 186 13.45 1.71 8.53
N GLN A 187 12.16 1.37 8.46
CA GLN A 187 11.51 0.58 9.51
C GLN A 187 12.11 -0.84 9.58
N GLY A 188 12.26 -1.33 10.80
CA GLY A 188 12.56 -2.72 11.11
C GLY A 188 11.55 -3.30 12.09
N ILE A 189 11.82 -4.49 12.60
CA ILE A 189 11.01 -5.13 13.65
C ILE A 189 11.04 -4.30 14.93
N ILE A 190 12.25 -3.89 15.34
CA ILE A 190 12.51 -3.12 16.57
C ILE A 190 13.01 -1.70 16.27
N ARG A 191 13.35 -1.41 15.01
CA ARG A 191 13.77 -0.09 14.56
C ARG A 191 12.60 0.77 14.07
N PRO A 192 12.46 2.03 14.53
CA PRO A 192 11.47 2.96 13.99
C PRO A 192 11.73 3.31 12.52
N GLY A 193 10.64 3.56 11.80
CA GLY A 193 10.66 4.00 10.40
C GLY A 193 10.81 5.51 10.26
N ASN A 194 10.92 5.95 9.01
CA ASN A 194 10.85 7.35 8.65
C ASN A 194 9.40 7.88 8.75
N GLY A 195 9.25 9.20 8.94
CA GLY A 195 7.95 9.86 9.04
C GLY A 195 7.23 9.64 10.36
N GLU A 196 7.98 9.57 11.46
CA GLU A 196 7.51 9.33 12.84
C GLU A 196 6.86 7.96 13.08
N VAL A 197 7.10 7.00 12.18
CA VAL A 197 6.52 5.66 12.27
C VAL A 197 7.26 4.83 13.35
N PRO A 198 6.55 4.25 14.34
CA PRO A 198 7.13 3.37 15.34
C PRO A 198 7.78 2.11 14.74
N PRO A 199 8.52 1.32 15.53
CA PRO A 199 8.96 -0.01 15.12
C PRO A 199 7.81 -0.89 14.62
N GLY A 200 8.13 -1.88 13.79
CA GLY A 200 7.16 -2.82 13.22
C GLY A 200 6.28 -3.47 14.29
N VAL A 201 6.88 -3.90 15.41
CA VAL A 201 6.14 -4.53 16.51
C VAL A 201 5.07 -3.62 17.14
N GLU A 202 5.31 -2.31 17.20
CA GLU A 202 4.39 -1.32 17.77
C GLU A 202 3.35 -0.85 16.75
N SER A 203 3.76 -0.70 15.49
CA SER A 203 2.93 -0.19 14.39
C SER A 203 2.05 -1.27 13.72
N PHE A 204 2.35 -2.56 13.89
CA PHE A 204 1.51 -3.62 13.33
C PHE A 204 0.06 -3.50 13.85
N GLY A 205 -0.88 -3.49 12.91
CA GLY A 205 -2.29 -3.32 13.18
C GLY A 205 -2.80 -1.89 13.21
N TRP A 206 -1.94 -0.90 12.92
CA TRP A 206 -2.30 0.51 12.86
C TRP A 206 -2.24 1.04 11.42
N ASN A 207 -3.11 2.00 11.10
CA ASN A 207 -2.95 2.84 9.93
C ASN A 207 -1.99 4.00 10.24
N PHE A 208 -2.24 4.69 11.36
CA PHE A 208 -1.39 5.74 11.92
C PHE A 208 -1.67 5.88 13.43
N ALA A 209 -0.98 6.79 14.14
CA ALA A 209 -1.15 6.99 15.58
C ALA A 209 -2.62 7.28 15.96
N GLY A 210 -3.21 6.41 16.77
CA GLY A 210 -4.61 6.54 17.20
C GLY A 210 -5.65 6.09 16.17
N SER A 211 -5.24 5.57 15.01
CA SER A 211 -6.13 4.97 14.01
C SER A 211 -5.76 3.50 13.77
N PRO A 212 -6.49 2.55 14.37
CA PRO A 212 -6.27 1.13 14.11
C PRO A 212 -6.62 0.82 12.65
N ALA A 213 -5.93 -0.16 12.07
CA ALA A 213 -6.22 -0.66 10.75
C ALA A 213 -7.58 -1.35 10.74
N GLU A 214 -8.54 -0.82 9.97
CA GLU A 214 -9.84 -1.44 9.81
C GLU A 214 -9.76 -2.62 8.85
N ARG A 215 -10.15 -3.81 9.33
CA ARG A 215 -10.19 -5.03 8.54
C ARG A 215 -11.59 -5.57 8.56
N VAL A 216 -12.27 -5.42 7.43
CA VAL A 216 -13.62 -5.96 7.25
C VAL A 216 -13.58 -7.49 7.33
N GLU A 217 -12.50 -8.09 6.82
CA GLU A 217 -12.27 -9.54 6.87
C GLU A 217 -10.77 -9.85 7.01
N ALA A 218 -10.43 -11.02 7.55
CA ALA A 218 -9.04 -11.47 7.66
C ALA A 218 -8.43 -11.72 6.26
N PRO A 219 -7.14 -11.43 6.04
CA PRO A 219 -6.47 -11.73 4.79
C PRO A 219 -6.27 -13.24 4.58
N ASP A 220 -6.18 -13.66 3.32
CA ASP A 220 -5.86 -15.04 2.96
C ASP A 220 -4.35 -15.30 3.15
N VAL A 221 -3.52 -14.31 2.82
CA VAL A 221 -2.06 -14.35 3.01
C VAL A 221 -1.54 -13.02 3.56
N VAL A 222 -0.61 -13.10 4.51
CA VAL A 222 0.20 -11.96 4.99
C VAL A 222 1.65 -12.21 4.64
N VAL A 223 2.26 -11.34 3.84
CA VAL A 223 3.68 -11.38 3.49
C VAL A 223 4.44 -10.36 4.33
N ILE A 224 5.48 -10.81 5.01
CA ILE A 224 6.34 -9.99 5.87
C ILE A 224 7.72 -9.94 5.23
N ASN A 225 8.10 -8.76 4.75
CA ASN A 225 9.44 -8.45 4.25
C ASN A 225 9.99 -7.26 5.04
N LEU A 226 10.27 -7.52 6.32
CA LEU A 226 10.72 -6.54 7.30
C LEU A 226 11.86 -7.14 8.12
N GLY A 227 12.85 -6.34 8.48
CA GLY A 227 13.99 -6.79 9.28
C GLY A 227 15.35 -6.31 8.78
N VAL A 228 15.47 -5.98 7.49
CA VAL A 228 16.76 -5.59 6.89
C VAL A 228 17.36 -4.34 7.56
N ASN A 229 16.52 -3.45 8.08
CA ASN A 229 16.96 -2.20 8.69
C ASN A 229 17.38 -2.34 10.15
N ASP A 230 17.02 -3.44 10.82
CA ASP A 230 17.50 -3.69 12.19
C ASP A 230 19.01 -3.95 12.15
N GLU A 231 19.75 -3.24 13.01
CA GLU A 231 21.21 -3.42 13.10
C GLU A 231 21.54 -4.83 13.59
N THR A 232 20.87 -5.23 14.66
CA THR A 232 20.83 -6.60 15.18
C THR A 232 19.39 -7.09 15.14
N LEU A 233 19.20 -8.37 14.85
CA LEU A 233 17.90 -9.03 14.94
C LEU A 233 18.11 -10.41 15.54
N THR A 234 17.40 -10.70 16.63
CA THR A 234 17.40 -12.01 17.29
C THR A 234 16.26 -12.89 16.80
N VAL A 235 16.39 -14.19 17.06
CA VAL A 235 15.35 -15.17 16.74
C VAL A 235 14.07 -14.85 17.52
N GLU A 236 14.21 -14.46 18.78
CA GLU A 236 13.12 -14.14 19.70
C GLU A 236 12.35 -12.88 19.26
N GLU A 237 13.04 -11.83 18.81
CA GLU A 237 12.40 -10.59 18.32
C GLU A 237 11.56 -10.86 17.07
N TYR A 238 12.11 -11.59 16.10
CA TYR A 238 11.37 -11.91 14.88
C TYR A 238 10.22 -12.89 15.15
N ALA A 239 10.45 -13.92 15.97
CA ALA A 239 9.39 -14.86 16.39
C ALA A 239 8.28 -14.16 17.18
N GLY A 240 8.62 -13.15 17.99
CA GLY A 240 7.66 -12.30 18.70
C GLY A 240 6.79 -11.50 17.74
N TYR A 241 7.37 -10.95 16.66
CA TYR A 241 6.61 -10.28 15.61
C TYR A 241 5.65 -11.24 14.90
N LEU A 242 6.13 -12.43 14.51
CA LEU A 242 5.29 -13.46 13.88
C LEU A 242 4.14 -13.91 14.80
N THR A 243 4.41 -14.08 16.09
CA THR A 243 3.39 -14.40 17.10
C THR A 243 2.33 -13.30 17.19
N ARG A 244 2.73 -12.03 17.10
CA ARG A 244 1.80 -10.90 17.07
C ARG A 244 0.91 -10.93 15.82
N VAL A 245 1.49 -11.21 14.64
CA VAL A 245 0.71 -11.37 13.40
C VAL A 245 -0.25 -12.56 13.49
N ARG A 246 0.21 -13.72 13.97
CA ARG A 246 -0.64 -14.91 14.18
C ARG A 246 -1.77 -14.65 15.17
N SER A 247 -1.53 -13.87 16.21
CA SER A 247 -2.56 -13.52 17.20
C SER A 247 -3.67 -12.66 16.58
N ALA A 248 -3.33 -11.76 15.65
CA ALA A 248 -4.32 -10.99 14.89
C ALA A 248 -5.03 -11.85 13.83
N TYR A 249 -4.33 -12.84 13.26
CA TYR A 249 -4.84 -13.70 12.21
C TYR A 249 -4.66 -15.20 12.50
N PRO A 250 -5.57 -15.81 13.28
CA PRO A 250 -5.40 -17.20 13.72
C PRO A 250 -5.36 -18.24 12.60
N SER A 251 -5.94 -17.96 11.42
CA SER A 251 -6.07 -18.92 10.31
C SER A 251 -5.36 -18.53 9.02
N THR A 252 -4.86 -17.29 8.90
CA THR A 252 -4.19 -16.77 7.69
C THR A 252 -2.86 -17.48 7.43
N THR A 253 -2.49 -17.69 6.16
CA THR A 253 -1.13 -18.12 5.85
C THR A 253 -0.16 -16.93 6.02
N ILE A 254 0.82 -17.07 6.91
CA ILE A 254 1.86 -16.07 7.11
C ILE A 254 3.08 -16.48 6.29
N VAL A 255 3.63 -15.53 5.54
CA VAL A 255 4.82 -15.72 4.72
C VAL A 255 5.91 -14.79 5.23
N SER A 256 6.97 -15.35 5.81
CA SER A 256 8.20 -14.64 6.09
C SER A 256 9.07 -14.65 4.85
N LEU A 257 9.23 -13.49 4.22
CA LEU A 257 10.11 -13.30 3.08
C LEU A 257 11.44 -12.73 3.60
N THR A 258 12.55 -13.45 3.42
CA THR A 258 13.87 -12.94 3.83
C THR A 258 14.23 -11.70 3.00
N PRO A 259 15.07 -10.77 3.51
CA PRO A 259 15.54 -9.65 2.70
C PRO A 259 16.31 -10.11 1.46
N PHE A 260 16.14 -9.41 0.34
CA PHE A 260 16.69 -9.84 -0.97
C PHE A 260 18.22 -9.99 -1.03
N LYS A 261 18.94 -9.27 -0.16
CA LYS A 261 20.41 -9.39 0.00
C LYS A 261 20.83 -10.38 1.09
N GLY A 262 19.89 -11.09 1.70
CA GLY A 262 20.13 -12.14 2.70
C GLY A 262 20.46 -11.65 4.12
N LYS A 263 20.43 -10.34 4.39
CA LYS A 263 20.68 -9.84 5.76
C LYS A 263 19.65 -10.44 6.72
N HIS A 264 20.14 -11.01 7.82
CA HIS A 264 19.35 -11.72 8.83
C HIS A 264 18.52 -12.93 8.32
N ALA A 265 18.81 -13.46 7.13
CA ALA A 265 18.05 -14.59 6.57
C ALA A 265 18.06 -15.81 7.49
N ASP A 266 19.23 -16.18 8.04
CA ASP A 266 19.37 -17.30 8.98
C ASP A 266 18.51 -17.09 10.24
N THR A 267 18.49 -15.86 10.79
CA THR A 267 17.68 -15.50 11.95
C THR A 267 16.18 -15.65 11.65
N ILE A 268 15.73 -15.13 10.50
CA ILE A 268 14.33 -15.17 10.07
C ILE A 268 13.86 -16.62 9.85
N GLN A 269 14.71 -17.44 9.22
CA GLN A 269 14.45 -18.86 9.01
C GLN A 269 14.38 -19.62 10.35
N ALA A 270 15.32 -19.35 11.27
CA ALA A 270 15.33 -19.97 12.59
C ALA A 270 14.11 -19.57 13.43
N ALA A 271 13.70 -18.30 13.38
CA ALA A 271 12.50 -17.80 14.06
C ALA A 271 11.21 -18.40 13.48
N SER A 272 11.12 -18.52 12.17
CA SER A 272 9.96 -19.15 11.54
C SER A 272 9.83 -20.62 11.94
N LYS A 273 10.97 -21.33 11.97
CA LYS A 273 11.04 -22.74 12.37
C LYS A 273 10.74 -22.95 13.85
N SER A 274 11.16 -22.05 14.73
CA SER A 274 11.00 -22.22 16.19
C SER A 274 9.55 -22.18 16.64
N LEU A 275 8.64 -21.58 15.85
CA LEU A 275 7.22 -21.50 16.15
C LEU A 275 6.43 -22.78 15.82
N ASP A 276 6.98 -23.67 14.98
CA ASP A 276 6.33 -24.91 14.52
C ASP A 276 4.86 -24.69 14.03
N ASP A 277 4.61 -23.55 13.38
CA ASP A 277 3.28 -23.15 12.91
C ASP A 277 3.05 -23.70 11.49
N PRO A 278 2.05 -24.59 11.28
CA PRO A 278 1.80 -25.21 9.99
C PRO A 278 1.30 -24.24 8.91
N ASN A 279 0.82 -23.05 9.30
CA ASN A 279 0.37 -21.99 8.39
C ASN A 279 1.39 -20.83 8.32
N LEU A 280 2.64 -21.08 8.71
CA LEU A 280 3.76 -20.16 8.56
C LEU A 280 4.77 -20.76 7.57
N VAL A 281 5.08 -20.01 6.52
CA VAL A 281 6.07 -20.39 5.51
C VAL A 281 7.19 -19.37 5.52
N CYS A 282 8.43 -19.82 5.55
CA CYS A 282 9.58 -18.97 5.25
C CYS A 282 10.01 -19.17 3.79
N ILE A 283 10.04 -18.08 3.02
CA ILE A 283 10.52 -18.05 1.63
C ILE A 283 11.85 -17.31 1.62
N ASP A 284 12.92 -17.99 1.21
CA ASP A 284 14.22 -17.35 1.05
C ASP A 284 14.29 -16.61 -0.29
N SER A 285 14.33 -15.28 -0.21
CA SER A 285 14.43 -14.39 -1.37
C SER A 285 15.87 -13.96 -1.70
N THR A 286 16.84 -14.48 -0.96
CA THR A 286 18.26 -14.12 -1.14
C THR A 286 18.68 -14.37 -2.58
N GLY A 287 19.16 -13.31 -3.24
CA GLY A 287 19.67 -13.39 -4.62
C GLY A 287 18.59 -13.38 -5.71
N TRP A 288 17.31 -13.16 -5.38
CA TRP A 288 16.27 -12.93 -6.40
C TRP A 288 16.58 -11.71 -7.28
N ILE A 289 17.26 -10.72 -6.71
CA ILE A 289 17.75 -9.54 -7.42
C ILE A 289 19.25 -9.34 -7.16
N THR A 290 19.88 -8.60 -8.07
CA THR A 290 21.28 -8.20 -8.06
C THR A 290 21.39 -6.68 -8.04
N ALA A 291 22.61 -6.15 -7.90
CA ALA A 291 22.83 -4.69 -7.98
C ALA A 291 22.35 -4.09 -9.31
N ALA A 292 22.39 -4.86 -10.41
CA ALA A 292 21.89 -4.40 -11.72
C ALA A 292 20.36 -4.22 -11.76
N ASP A 293 19.63 -4.82 -10.82
CA ASP A 293 18.18 -4.70 -10.70
C ASP A 293 17.77 -3.50 -9.81
N THR A 294 18.73 -2.73 -9.28
CA THR A 294 18.52 -1.64 -8.31
C THR A 294 18.85 -0.26 -8.87
N THR A 295 18.29 0.80 -8.29
CA THR A 295 18.57 2.20 -8.67
C THR A 295 19.76 2.80 -7.93
N ASP A 296 20.04 2.33 -6.71
CA ASP A 296 21.07 2.87 -5.82
C ASP A 296 21.91 1.78 -5.14
N GLU A 297 22.07 0.64 -5.82
CA GLU A 297 22.66 -0.60 -5.31
C GLU A 297 21.84 -1.31 -4.23
N THR A 298 20.75 -0.72 -3.71
CA THR A 298 19.95 -1.27 -2.60
C THR A 298 18.46 -1.40 -2.93
N HIS A 299 17.83 -0.33 -3.38
CA HIS A 299 16.41 -0.26 -3.69
C HIS A 299 16.15 -0.78 -5.11
N PRO A 300 15.22 -1.73 -5.30
CA PRO A 300 14.91 -2.25 -6.62
C PRO A 300 14.40 -1.14 -7.54
N SER A 301 14.83 -1.15 -8.80
CA SER A 301 14.21 -0.36 -9.86
C SER A 301 12.82 -0.92 -10.20
N VAL A 302 12.04 -0.24 -11.04
CA VAL A 302 10.78 -0.78 -11.60
C VAL A 302 10.97 -2.20 -12.15
N ALA A 303 12.04 -2.44 -12.92
CA ALA A 303 12.33 -3.78 -13.46
C ALA A 303 12.72 -4.78 -12.35
N GLY A 304 13.46 -4.33 -11.34
CA GLY A 304 13.79 -5.14 -10.17
C GLY A 304 12.55 -5.54 -9.35
N HIS A 305 11.62 -4.61 -9.15
CA HIS A 305 10.35 -4.90 -8.49
C HIS A 305 9.49 -5.89 -9.29
N ALA A 306 9.42 -5.74 -10.62
CA ALA A 306 8.73 -6.69 -11.47
C ALA A 306 9.33 -8.10 -11.35
N LYS A 307 10.66 -8.21 -11.36
CA LYS A 307 11.37 -9.47 -11.16
C LYS A 307 11.09 -10.09 -9.78
N ILE A 308 11.07 -9.29 -8.71
CA ILE A 308 10.68 -9.75 -7.38
C ILE A 308 9.23 -10.26 -7.39
N ALA A 309 8.32 -9.52 -8.02
CA ALA A 309 6.92 -9.91 -8.10
C ALA A 309 6.74 -11.26 -8.83
N ASP A 310 7.45 -11.48 -9.95
CA ASP A 310 7.42 -12.76 -10.67
C ASP A 310 7.87 -13.93 -9.79
N HIS A 311 8.98 -13.76 -9.06
CA HIS A 311 9.46 -14.75 -8.10
C HIS A 311 8.46 -14.98 -6.96
N LEU A 312 7.90 -13.90 -6.41
CA LEU A 312 6.97 -13.98 -5.29
C LEU A 312 5.66 -14.63 -5.70
N VAL A 313 5.10 -14.31 -6.86
CA VAL A 313 3.89 -14.95 -7.40
C VAL A 313 4.10 -16.46 -7.52
N ALA A 314 5.21 -16.89 -8.14
CA ALA A 314 5.51 -18.32 -8.27
C ALA A 314 5.70 -19.01 -6.91
N ALA A 315 6.36 -18.35 -5.96
CA ALA A 315 6.57 -18.89 -4.63
C ALA A 315 5.27 -18.97 -3.83
N LEU A 316 4.39 -17.97 -3.93
CA LEU A 316 3.07 -17.97 -3.29
C LEU A 316 2.17 -19.06 -3.88
N GLU A 317 2.18 -19.28 -5.20
CA GLU A 317 1.44 -20.39 -5.82
C GLU A 317 1.94 -21.77 -5.34
N THR A 318 3.23 -21.88 -5.07
CA THR A 318 3.87 -23.13 -4.62
C THR A 318 3.59 -23.41 -3.14
N HIS A 319 3.69 -22.39 -2.28
CA HIS A 319 3.72 -22.57 -0.83
C HIS A 319 2.42 -22.17 -0.11
N THR A 320 1.45 -21.62 -0.83
CA THR A 320 0.16 -21.19 -0.25
C THR A 320 -1.02 -21.73 -1.06
N THR A 321 -2.24 -21.36 -0.64
CA THR A 321 -3.48 -21.67 -1.34
C THR A 321 -3.76 -20.76 -2.54
N LEU A 322 -2.97 -19.68 -2.73
CA LEU A 322 -3.20 -18.68 -3.77
C LEU A 322 -3.00 -19.26 -5.18
N ARG A 323 -3.90 -18.91 -6.10
CA ARG A 323 -3.80 -19.26 -7.52
C ARG A 323 -4.21 -18.06 -8.35
N ARG A 324 -3.48 -17.78 -9.44
CA ARG A 324 -3.91 -16.77 -10.40
C ARG A 324 -5.22 -17.17 -11.05
N ARG A 325 -6.04 -16.16 -11.36
CA ARG A 325 -7.25 -16.36 -12.17
C ARG A 325 -6.82 -16.54 -13.62
N THR A 326 -7.31 -17.61 -14.24
CA THR A 326 -7.19 -17.87 -15.68
C THR A 326 -8.28 -17.15 -16.45
#